data_AF-R7SPY7-F1
#
_entry.id   AF-R7SPY7-F1
#
_cell.length_a   1.000
_cell.length_b   1.000
_cell.length_c   1.000
_cell.angle_alpha   90.00
_cell.angle_beta   90.00
_cell.angle_gamma   90.00
#
_symmetry.space_group_name_H-M   'P 1'
#
loop_
_entity.id
_entity.type
_entity.pdbx_description
1 polymer ?
#
loop_
_entity_poly.entity_id
_entity_poly.type
_entity_poly.pdbx_seq_one_letter_code
_entity_poly.pdbx_strand_id
1 'polypeptide(L)'
;MQGENPRDAVHEDLYRGAVQVPASATPVMDADEEVFLLYTNLAARQTADGSSSFRGLGHIDSHKDMLTISLKIEGPSRGQSEDEGGIPVVHKSHASRRPRRKVQGRKHDVSETLEVEIFQDKTALRSRKGDTGSVVWHASVDFAEVILQQLRNRSPHGFFTPEGLAQAHVVELGAGTGLLGVLLSPFVHQYTITDIEDLVPLIRKNVTRNLPIPLTSPPEPKHSPPKSPIPNVVTMALDWIQLHNAPASLRPRLVPSDPADILLVVDCIYHPSLLPAMLTTIDYLAVPDKTAVVVVVELRAEDVIREFLQGWLDKSSSQGEWEIWSVGELLEGPYAVWVGWKTALSQSERQQ
;
A
#
# COMPACT_ATOMS: atom_id res chain seq x y z
N MET A 1 -37.85 -27.97 -12.44
CA MET A 1 -36.53 -27.45 -12.87
C MET A 1 -36.61 -25.93 -12.78
N GLN A 2 -36.28 -25.38 -11.62
CA GLN A 2 -36.08 -23.93 -11.48
C GLN A 2 -34.64 -23.69 -11.93
N GLY A 3 -34.48 -22.91 -13.01
CA GLY A 3 -33.17 -22.46 -13.47
C GLY A 3 -32.65 -21.41 -12.50
N GLU A 4 -31.45 -21.62 -12.00
CA GLU A 4 -30.71 -20.60 -11.26
C GLU A 4 -30.46 -19.40 -12.17
N ASN A 5 -30.71 -18.21 -11.62
CA ASN A 5 -30.54 -16.93 -12.27
C ASN A 5 -29.02 -16.62 -12.31
N PRO A 6 -28.39 -16.34 -13.47
CA PRO A 6 -26.92 -16.18 -13.58
C PRO A 6 -26.35 -14.91 -12.91
N ARG A 7 -27.15 -14.20 -12.10
CA ARG A 7 -26.81 -12.88 -11.54
C ARG A 7 -26.33 -12.91 -10.08
N ASP A 8 -26.32 -14.09 -9.46
CA ASP A 8 -25.84 -14.29 -8.08
C ASP A 8 -24.51 -15.05 -8.03
N ALA A 9 -23.66 -14.90 -9.05
CA ALA A 9 -22.26 -15.30 -8.91
C ALA A 9 -21.62 -14.30 -7.93
N VAL A 10 -21.51 -14.71 -6.67
CA VAL A 10 -20.69 -14.00 -5.68
C VAL A 10 -19.28 -14.00 -6.25
N HIS A 11 -18.84 -12.87 -6.79
CA HIS A 11 -17.43 -12.70 -7.15
C HIS A 11 -16.65 -12.75 -5.84
N GLU A 12 -15.86 -13.81 -5.65
CA GLU A 12 -15.00 -13.96 -4.49
C GLU A 12 -13.71 -13.14 -4.68
N ASP A 13 -13.13 -12.67 -3.59
CA ASP A 13 -11.84 -12.00 -3.61
C ASP A 13 -10.76 -12.94 -4.17
N LEU A 14 -9.86 -12.40 -4.99
CA LEU A 14 -8.74 -13.16 -5.56
C LEU A 14 -7.53 -13.08 -4.62
N TYR A 15 -7.07 -14.24 -4.15
CA TYR A 15 -5.92 -14.36 -3.26
C TYR A 15 -4.66 -14.78 -4.04
N ARG A 16 -3.61 -13.96 -4.01
CA ARG A 16 -2.30 -14.28 -4.59
C ARG A 16 -1.17 -13.82 -3.67
N GLY A 17 -0.52 -14.79 -3.02
CA GLY A 17 0.53 -14.52 -2.03
C GLY A 17 -0.01 -13.73 -0.84
N ALA A 18 0.58 -12.58 -0.56
CA ALA A 18 0.16 -11.70 0.53
C ALA A 18 -0.99 -10.75 0.15
N VAL A 19 -1.35 -10.64 -1.14
CA VAL A 19 -2.34 -9.69 -1.64
C VAL A 19 -3.70 -10.37 -1.79
N GLN A 20 -4.74 -9.68 -1.33
CA GLN A 20 -6.13 -9.99 -1.56
C GLN A 20 -6.73 -8.90 -2.46
N VAL A 21 -7.01 -9.27 -3.70
CA VAL A 21 -7.65 -8.38 -4.68
C VAL A 21 -9.16 -8.44 -4.46
N PRO A 22 -9.83 -7.32 -4.17
CA PRO A 22 -11.25 -7.33 -3.88
C PRO A 22 -12.05 -7.73 -5.14
N ALA A 23 -13.21 -8.34 -4.93
CA ALA A 23 -14.14 -8.69 -6.00
C ALA A 23 -14.57 -7.51 -6.90
N SER A 24 -14.49 -6.28 -6.39
CA SER A 24 -14.77 -5.05 -7.15
C SER A 24 -13.64 -4.62 -8.09
N ALA A 25 -12.46 -5.25 -8.01
CA ALA A 25 -11.34 -4.95 -8.88
C ALA A 25 -11.62 -5.39 -10.32
N THR A 26 -11.09 -4.62 -11.28
CA THR A 26 -11.28 -4.88 -12.71
C THR A 26 -9.94 -5.08 -13.41
N PRO A 27 -9.83 -6.02 -14.36
CA PRO A 27 -8.62 -6.17 -15.15
C PRO A 27 -8.40 -4.93 -16.02
N VAL A 28 -7.17 -4.44 -16.06
CA VAL A 28 -6.76 -3.35 -16.95
C VAL A 28 -6.28 -3.97 -18.24
N MET A 29 -7.05 -3.78 -19.31
CA MET A 29 -6.75 -4.34 -20.64
C MET A 29 -6.41 -3.26 -21.67
N ASP A 30 -6.82 -2.02 -21.40
CA ASP A 30 -6.66 -0.86 -22.28
C ASP A 30 -6.35 0.37 -21.41
N ALA A 31 -5.24 1.04 -21.72
CA ALA A 31 -4.77 2.18 -20.95
C ALA A 31 -5.67 3.42 -21.13
N ASP A 32 -6.25 3.61 -22.32
CA ASP A 32 -7.13 4.74 -22.60
C ASP A 32 -8.47 4.59 -21.86
N GLU A 33 -9.04 3.37 -21.83
CA GLU A 33 -10.26 3.06 -21.08
C GLU A 33 -10.06 3.29 -19.58
N GLU A 34 -8.98 2.76 -19.00
CA GLU A 34 -8.68 2.92 -17.56
C GLU A 34 -8.50 4.40 -17.19
N VAL A 35 -7.70 5.14 -17.97
CA VAL A 35 -7.51 6.59 -17.73
C VAL A 35 -8.83 7.35 -17.86
N PHE A 36 -9.64 7.02 -18.87
CA PHE A 36 -10.95 7.64 -19.04
C PHE A 36 -11.85 7.41 -17.82
N LEU A 37 -11.93 6.19 -17.30
CA LEU A 37 -12.74 5.84 -16.13
C LEU A 37 -12.23 6.57 -14.87
N LEU A 38 -10.93 6.57 -14.63
CA LEU A 38 -10.31 7.22 -13.46
C LEU A 38 -10.60 8.72 -13.43
N TYR A 39 -10.38 9.42 -14.53
CA TYR A 39 -10.56 10.86 -14.59
C TYR A 39 -12.03 11.28 -14.69
N THR A 40 -12.89 10.45 -15.28
CA THR A 40 -14.35 10.66 -15.22
C THR A 40 -14.87 10.54 -13.78
N ASN A 41 -14.44 9.51 -13.05
CA ASN A 41 -14.82 9.32 -11.65
C ASN A 41 -14.27 10.44 -10.75
N LEU A 42 -13.02 10.87 -10.99
CA LEU A 42 -12.41 11.99 -10.28
C LEU A 42 -13.19 13.29 -10.48
N ALA A 43 -13.55 13.61 -11.73
CA ALA A 43 -14.37 14.78 -12.05
C ALA A 43 -15.76 14.70 -11.40
N ALA A 44 -16.41 13.52 -11.42
CA ALA A 44 -17.70 13.32 -10.79
C ALA A 44 -17.67 13.58 -9.28
N ARG A 45 -16.64 13.08 -8.56
CA ARG A 45 -16.45 13.33 -7.13
C ARG A 45 -16.25 14.82 -6.82
N GLN A 46 -15.43 15.52 -7.61
CA GLN A 46 -15.24 16.97 -7.46
C GLN A 46 -16.55 17.77 -7.60
N THR A 47 -17.47 17.32 -8.47
CA THR A 47 -18.78 17.99 -8.62
C THR A 47 -19.76 17.67 -7.49
N ALA A 48 -19.66 16.50 -6.87
CA ALA A 48 -20.58 16.05 -5.82
C ALA A 48 -20.29 16.67 -4.45
N ASP A 49 -19.02 16.89 -4.10
CA ASP A 49 -18.63 17.28 -2.74
C ASP A 49 -18.95 18.73 -2.38
N GLY A 50 -19.32 19.59 -3.34
CA GLY A 50 -19.89 20.95 -3.16
C GLY A 50 -19.11 21.92 -2.26
N SER A 51 -17.99 21.48 -1.71
CA SER A 51 -17.15 22.13 -0.72
C SER A 51 -15.74 22.14 -1.28
N SER A 52 -15.14 23.31 -1.28
CA SER A 52 -13.76 23.53 -1.67
C SER A 52 -12.77 22.98 -0.64
N SER A 53 -13.08 21.89 0.06
CA SER A 53 -12.12 21.21 0.95
C SER A 53 -11.16 20.37 0.13
N PHE A 54 -10.59 20.99 -0.90
CA PHE A 54 -9.48 20.45 -1.65
C PHE A 54 -8.27 20.47 -0.72
N ARG A 55 -7.98 19.32 -0.09
CA ARG A 55 -6.68 19.09 0.54
C ARG A 55 -5.63 19.39 -0.53
N GLY A 56 -4.65 20.24 -0.20
CA GLY A 56 -3.65 20.64 -1.19
C GLY A 56 -2.95 19.41 -1.77
N LEU A 57 -2.90 19.30 -3.10
CA LEU A 57 -2.16 18.24 -3.79
C LEU A 57 -0.68 18.29 -3.40
N GLY A 58 -0.04 17.11 -3.28
CA GLY A 58 1.41 17.00 -3.15
C GLY A 58 1.91 16.58 -1.76
N HIS A 59 2.87 17.33 -1.22
CA HIS A 59 3.58 16.98 0.01
C HIS A 59 2.98 17.69 1.24
N ILE A 60 3.12 17.08 2.41
CA ILE A 60 2.32 17.40 3.61
C ILE A 60 2.53 18.81 4.16
N ASP A 61 3.78 19.23 4.35
CA ASP A 61 4.09 20.53 4.96
C ASP A 61 5.42 21.06 4.41
N SER A 62 5.36 22.26 3.85
CA SER A 62 6.52 22.94 3.23
C SER A 62 7.28 23.86 4.20
N HIS A 63 6.90 23.93 5.48
CA HIS A 63 7.45 24.86 6.47
C HIS A 63 8.34 24.19 7.51
N LYS A 64 8.28 22.88 7.69
CA LYS A 64 9.09 22.16 8.70
C LYS A 64 10.10 21.20 8.06
N ASP A 65 11.24 20.99 8.71
CA ASP A 65 12.26 20.02 8.26
C ASP A 65 12.10 18.65 8.96
N MET A 66 11.21 18.60 9.96
CA MET A 66 10.78 17.40 10.65
C MET A 66 9.26 17.45 10.78
N LEU A 67 8.59 16.38 10.38
CA LEU A 67 7.16 16.18 10.44
C LEU A 67 6.83 15.15 11.51
N THR A 68 5.79 15.42 12.29
CA THR A 68 5.13 14.40 13.11
C THR A 68 3.96 13.88 12.29
N ILE A 69 4.04 12.63 11.84
CA ILE A 69 2.97 11.95 11.11
C ILE A 69 2.15 11.20 12.15
N SER A 70 0.90 11.65 12.37
CA SER A 70 -0.04 11.04 13.31
C SER A 70 -1.13 10.30 12.54
N LEU A 71 -1.10 8.97 12.60
CA LEU A 71 -2.10 8.09 11.98
C LEU A 71 -3.11 7.67 13.02
N LYS A 72 -4.40 7.89 12.75
CA LYS A 72 -5.45 7.49 13.68
C LYS A 72 -5.91 6.09 13.33
N ILE A 73 -5.59 5.14 14.20
CA ILE A 73 -6.01 3.76 14.03
C ILE A 73 -7.20 3.52 14.96
N GLU A 74 -8.38 3.35 14.38
CA GLU A 74 -9.58 2.97 15.10
C GLU A 74 -9.49 1.50 15.53
N GLY A 75 -9.93 1.19 16.76
CA GLY A 75 -10.00 -0.21 17.21
C GLY A 75 -11.08 -0.99 16.44
N PRO A 76 -11.04 -2.33 16.47
CA PRO A 76 -12.07 -3.14 15.84
C PRO A 76 -13.43 -2.79 16.45
N SER A 77 -14.30 -2.23 15.64
CA SER A 77 -15.68 -1.98 16.00
C SER A 77 -16.33 -3.34 16.27
N ARG A 78 -16.56 -3.67 17.56
CA ARG A 78 -17.39 -4.80 17.93
C ARG A 78 -18.78 -4.55 17.33
N GLY A 79 -19.05 -5.19 16.20
CA GLY A 79 -20.30 -5.07 15.46
C GLY A 79 -21.50 -5.24 16.39
N GLN A 80 -22.54 -4.47 16.10
CA GLN A 80 -23.88 -4.75 16.57
C GLN A 80 -24.17 -6.20 16.18
N SER A 81 -24.37 -7.06 17.18
CA SER A 81 -24.95 -8.37 16.98
C SER A 81 -26.25 -8.19 16.20
N GLU A 82 -26.34 -8.83 15.04
CA GLU A 82 -27.60 -9.16 14.39
C GLU A 82 -28.44 -9.92 15.43
N ASP A 83 -29.36 -9.21 16.08
CA ASP A 83 -30.35 -9.83 16.97
C ASP A 83 -31.33 -10.57 16.06
N GLU A 84 -31.07 -11.87 15.88
CA GLU A 84 -32.02 -12.81 15.29
C GLU A 84 -33.39 -12.65 15.97
N GLY A 85 -34.43 -12.61 15.12
CA GLY A 85 -35.81 -12.39 15.52
C GLY A 85 -36.30 -13.38 16.58
N GLY A 86 -36.26 -12.96 17.83
CA GLY A 86 -36.96 -13.58 18.96
C GLY A 86 -38.34 -12.93 19.16
N ILE A 87 -39.39 -13.65 18.77
CA ILE A 87 -40.80 -13.30 19.03
C ILE A 87 -41.03 -13.04 20.53
N PRO A 88 -41.61 -11.89 20.96
CA PRO A 88 -41.84 -11.63 22.37
C PRO A 88 -43.11 -12.36 22.86
N VAL A 89 -42.94 -13.46 23.59
CA VAL A 89 -44.01 -14.08 24.38
C VAL A 89 -44.22 -13.27 25.66
N VAL A 90 -45.41 -12.66 25.78
CA VAL A 90 -45.83 -11.87 26.94
C VAL A 90 -46.18 -12.81 28.10
N HIS A 91 -45.36 -12.81 29.15
CA HIS A 91 -45.78 -13.27 30.48
C HIS A 91 -45.63 -12.14 31.51
N LYS A 92 -46.78 -11.72 32.05
CA LYS A 92 -46.89 -10.81 33.20
C LYS A 92 -46.51 -11.56 34.47
N SER A 93 -45.60 -11.00 35.28
CA SER A 93 -45.67 -11.13 36.74
C SER A 93 -44.97 -9.97 37.45
N HIS A 94 -45.62 -9.51 38.51
CA HIS A 94 -45.19 -8.46 39.44
C HIS A 94 -44.01 -8.91 40.30
N ALA A 95 -43.04 -8.03 40.58
CA ALA A 95 -42.72 -7.56 41.95
C ALA A 95 -41.34 -6.89 42.10
N SER A 96 -41.37 -5.74 42.79
CA SER A 96 -40.37 -5.18 43.71
C SER A 96 -39.07 -4.56 43.16
N ARG A 97 -38.84 -3.33 43.65
CA ARG A 97 -37.74 -2.40 43.36
C ARG A 97 -36.44 -2.80 44.08
N ARG A 98 -35.31 -2.72 43.38
CA ARG A 98 -33.99 -2.35 43.92
C ARG A 98 -33.28 -1.39 42.95
N PRO A 99 -32.70 -0.27 43.41
CA PRO A 99 -31.99 0.64 42.52
C PRO A 99 -30.62 0.04 42.19
N ARG A 100 -30.48 -0.55 41.00
CA ARG A 100 -29.16 -0.86 40.44
C ARG A 100 -28.52 0.46 40.01
N ARG A 101 -27.39 0.82 40.63
CA ARG A 101 -26.49 1.88 40.13
C ARG A 101 -26.27 1.64 38.64
N LYS A 102 -26.64 2.60 37.80
CA LYS A 102 -26.14 2.68 36.42
C LYS A 102 -24.63 2.81 36.52
N VAL A 103 -23.92 1.68 36.39
CA VAL A 103 -22.54 1.72 35.93
C VAL A 103 -22.65 2.18 34.50
N GLN A 104 -22.44 3.47 34.30
CA GLN A 104 -22.28 4.07 32.99
C GLN A 104 -20.98 3.50 32.46
N GLY A 105 -21.07 2.35 31.80
CA GLY A 105 -19.96 1.78 31.06
C GLY A 105 -19.55 2.83 30.06
N ARG A 106 -18.42 3.51 30.32
CA ARG A 106 -17.70 4.24 29.30
C ARG A 106 -17.46 3.22 28.19
N LYS A 107 -18.14 3.38 27.05
CA LYS A 107 -17.67 2.81 25.80
C LYS A 107 -16.26 3.38 25.62
N HIS A 108 -15.26 2.57 25.92
CA HIS A 108 -13.88 2.91 25.63
C HIS A 108 -13.73 2.67 24.14
N ASP A 109 -14.06 3.70 23.37
CA ASP A 109 -13.62 3.82 21.99
C ASP A 109 -12.13 4.11 22.07
N VAL A 110 -11.31 3.05 22.01
CA VAL A 110 -9.86 3.19 22.10
C VAL A 110 -9.36 3.38 20.67
N SER A 111 -9.41 4.62 20.20
CA SER A 111 -8.57 5.01 19.07
C SER A 111 -7.14 5.15 19.57
N GLU A 112 -6.21 4.48 18.90
CA GLU A 112 -4.78 4.58 19.16
C GLU A 112 -4.17 5.44 18.05
N THR A 113 -3.45 6.49 18.43
CA THR A 113 -2.71 7.30 17.47
C THR A 113 -1.29 6.76 17.38
N LEU A 114 -0.87 6.32 16.20
CA LEU A 114 0.53 6.02 15.91
C LEU A 114 1.21 7.31 15.44
N GLU A 115 2.28 7.71 16.12
CA GLU A 115 3.06 8.89 15.75
C GLU A 115 4.49 8.50 15.39
N VAL A 116 4.96 8.97 14.23
CA VAL A 116 6.36 8.84 13.80
C VAL A 116 6.92 10.21 13.44
N GLU A 117 8.22 10.38 13.66
CA GLU A 117 8.93 11.59 13.28
C GLU A 117 9.75 11.36 12.02
N ILE A 118 9.45 12.12 10.97
CA ILE A 118 10.10 12.01 9.67
C ILE A 118 10.82 13.30 9.35
N PHE A 119 12.12 13.20 9.09
CA PHE A 119 12.92 14.26 8.52
C PHE A 119 12.68 14.36 7.01
N GLN A 120 12.67 15.60 6.53
CA GLN A 120 12.60 15.94 5.11
C GLN A 120 13.58 17.07 4.76
N ASP A 121 13.98 17.17 3.51
CA ASP A 121 14.86 18.22 3.00
C ASP A 121 14.17 19.01 1.87
N LYS A 122 13.58 20.15 2.23
CA LYS A 122 12.90 21.01 1.25
C LYS A 122 13.86 21.88 0.45
N THR A 123 15.09 22.08 0.95
CA THR A 123 16.10 22.83 0.21
C THR A 123 16.52 22.01 -0.99
N ALA A 124 16.71 20.70 -0.79
CA ALA A 124 16.91 19.72 -1.84
C ALA A 124 15.81 19.75 -2.90
N LEU A 125 14.53 19.65 -2.49
CA LEU A 125 13.37 19.73 -3.39
C LEU A 125 13.42 20.95 -4.33
N ARG A 126 13.96 22.09 -3.88
CA ARG A 126 14.04 23.33 -4.66
C ARG A 126 15.35 23.50 -5.45
N SER A 127 16.43 22.88 -5.00
CA SER A 127 17.79 23.14 -5.49
C SER A 127 18.38 22.00 -6.31
N ARG A 128 17.96 20.75 -6.09
CA ARG A 128 18.38 19.59 -6.86
C ARG A 128 17.35 19.32 -7.97
N LYS A 129 17.80 19.47 -9.22
CA LYS A 129 16.95 19.24 -10.38
C LYS A 129 16.49 17.78 -10.40
N GLY A 130 15.17 17.58 -10.38
CA GLY A 130 14.56 16.24 -10.42
C GLY A 130 14.38 15.58 -9.04
N ASP A 131 14.78 16.24 -7.96
CA ASP A 131 14.52 15.74 -6.60
C ASP A 131 13.07 16.00 -6.21
N THR A 132 12.32 14.92 -6.04
CA THR A 132 10.95 14.93 -5.51
C THR A 132 10.83 14.07 -4.25
N GLY A 133 11.81 13.20 -3.96
CA GLY A 133 11.75 12.26 -2.84
C GLY A 133 12.19 12.82 -1.49
N SER A 134 12.76 14.03 -1.43
CA SER A 134 13.21 14.62 -0.16
C SER A 134 12.08 15.08 0.77
N VAL A 135 10.81 14.95 0.39
CA VAL A 135 9.63 15.35 1.18
C VAL A 135 8.61 14.22 1.31
N VAL A 136 7.73 14.32 2.30
CA VAL A 136 6.68 13.30 2.51
C VAL A 136 5.46 13.60 1.63
N TRP A 137 5.12 12.65 0.76
CA TRP A 137 3.94 12.72 -0.11
C TRP A 137 2.68 12.20 0.57
N HIS A 138 1.53 12.79 0.24
CA HIS A 138 0.24 12.40 0.82
C HIS A 138 -0.12 10.95 0.52
N ALA A 139 0.14 10.46 -0.69
CA ALA A 139 -0.13 9.08 -1.08
C ALA A 139 0.51 8.05 -0.11
N SER A 140 1.75 8.28 0.34
CA SER A 140 2.41 7.39 1.30
C SER A 140 1.74 7.39 2.68
N VAL A 141 1.25 8.54 3.15
CA VAL A 141 0.54 8.63 4.43
C VAL A 141 -0.81 7.94 4.34
N ASP A 142 -1.60 8.28 3.33
CA ASP A 142 -2.95 7.80 3.18
C ASP A 142 -2.96 6.28 2.91
N PHE A 143 -2.00 5.79 2.12
CA PHE A 143 -1.79 4.36 1.93
C PHE A 143 -1.39 3.66 3.23
N ALA A 144 -0.44 4.21 4.00
CA ALA A 144 -0.06 3.62 5.27
C ALA A 144 -1.22 3.57 6.27
N GLU A 145 -2.02 4.63 6.35
CA GLU A 145 -3.17 4.71 7.25
C GLU A 145 -4.17 3.60 6.96
N VAL A 146 -4.58 3.44 5.69
CA VAL A 146 -5.53 2.39 5.29
C VAL A 146 -4.97 1.00 5.56
N ILE A 147 -3.72 0.72 5.18
CA ILE A 147 -3.12 -0.60 5.38
C ILE A 147 -2.98 -0.92 6.88
N LEU A 148 -2.50 0.02 7.69
CA LEU A 148 -2.37 -0.19 9.14
C LEU A 148 -3.74 -0.39 9.80
N GLN A 149 -4.76 0.35 9.37
CA GLN A 149 -6.13 0.19 9.84
C GLN A 149 -6.67 -1.22 9.53
N GLN A 150 -6.46 -1.70 8.30
CA GLN A 150 -6.89 -3.05 7.87
C GLN A 150 -6.15 -4.15 8.66
N LEU A 151 -4.84 -4.04 8.83
CA LEU A 151 -4.02 -5.00 9.58
C LEU A 151 -4.40 -5.05 11.06
N ARG A 152 -4.66 -3.88 11.68
CA ARG A 152 -5.05 -3.77 13.09
C ARG A 152 -6.45 -4.34 13.34
N ASN A 153 -7.39 -4.07 12.44
CA ASN A 153 -8.74 -4.61 12.54
C ASN A 153 -8.84 -6.08 12.12
N ARG A 154 -7.78 -6.64 11.52
CA ARG A 154 -7.80 -7.96 10.86
C ARG A 154 -8.99 -8.06 9.91
N SER A 155 -9.12 -7.04 9.04
CA SER A 155 -10.21 -7.00 8.06
C SER A 155 -10.18 -8.29 7.22
N PRO A 156 -11.29 -9.04 7.13
CA PRO A 156 -11.37 -10.23 6.29
C PRO A 156 -11.24 -9.90 4.79
N HIS A 157 -11.44 -8.63 4.44
CA HIS A 157 -11.27 -8.06 3.10
C HIS A 157 -10.14 -7.02 3.07
N GLY A 158 -9.11 -7.20 3.91
CA GLY A 158 -7.93 -6.35 3.92
C GLY A 158 -7.09 -6.60 2.67
N PHE A 159 -6.53 -5.54 2.08
CA PHE A 159 -5.75 -5.63 0.85
C PHE A 159 -4.50 -6.52 0.99
N PHE A 160 -3.88 -6.49 2.17
CA PHE A 160 -2.85 -7.46 2.56
C PHE A 160 -3.36 -8.39 3.65
N THR A 161 -3.08 -9.68 3.49
CA THR A 161 -3.31 -10.66 4.55
C THR A 161 -2.23 -10.55 5.63
N PRO A 162 -2.57 -10.50 6.93
CA PRO A 162 -1.57 -10.41 8.00
C PRO A 162 -0.56 -11.55 7.97
N GLU A 163 -1.01 -12.78 7.68
CA GLU A 163 -0.16 -13.97 7.61
C GLU A 163 0.79 -13.93 6.42
N GLY A 164 0.29 -13.52 5.24
CA GLY A 164 1.11 -13.38 4.05
C GLY A 164 2.15 -12.27 4.21
N LEU A 165 1.74 -11.11 4.75
CA LEU A 165 2.61 -9.98 4.98
C LEU A 165 3.74 -10.32 5.96
N ALA A 166 3.44 -11.03 7.05
CA ALA A 166 4.43 -11.45 8.05
C ALA A 166 5.54 -12.37 7.50
N GLN A 167 5.32 -13.01 6.35
CA GLN A 167 6.32 -13.82 5.64
C GLN A 167 6.95 -13.10 4.45
N ALA A 168 6.41 -11.95 4.04
CA ALA A 168 6.80 -11.26 2.83
C ALA A 168 8.12 -10.48 2.98
N HIS A 169 8.95 -10.56 1.94
CA HIS A 169 9.95 -9.54 1.65
C HIS A 169 9.32 -8.45 0.77
N VAL A 170 9.27 -7.24 1.31
CA VAL A 170 8.79 -6.04 0.61
C VAL A 170 9.99 -5.25 0.10
N VAL A 171 9.97 -4.88 -1.18
CA VAL A 171 10.90 -3.90 -1.76
C VAL A 171 10.10 -2.67 -2.16
N GLU A 172 10.53 -1.49 -1.74
CA GLU A 172 9.90 -0.21 -2.09
C GLU A 172 10.81 0.56 -3.06
N LEU A 173 10.28 0.92 -4.23
CA LEU A 173 10.96 1.78 -5.21
C LEU A 173 10.56 3.23 -4.98
N GLY A 174 11.54 4.15 -5.03
CA GLY A 174 11.26 5.59 -4.93
C GLY A 174 10.67 5.97 -3.58
N ALA A 175 11.19 5.37 -2.51
CA ALA A 175 10.65 5.51 -1.17
C ALA A 175 10.70 6.93 -0.58
N GLY A 176 11.47 7.83 -1.19
CA GLY A 176 11.68 9.20 -0.77
C GLY A 176 12.24 9.29 0.64
N THR A 177 11.37 9.64 1.59
CA THR A 177 11.74 9.74 3.02
C THR A 177 11.82 8.38 3.73
N GLY A 178 11.29 7.31 3.13
CA GLY A 178 11.23 5.97 3.71
C GLY A 178 10.10 5.77 4.73
N LEU A 179 9.05 6.61 4.70
CA LEU A 179 7.92 6.56 5.63
C LEU A 179 7.24 5.18 5.66
N LEU A 180 6.98 4.57 4.49
CA LEU A 180 6.31 3.26 4.44
C LEU A 180 7.17 2.17 5.06
N GLY A 181 8.46 2.13 4.74
CA GLY A 181 9.38 1.19 5.40
C GLY A 181 9.47 1.38 6.91
N VAL A 182 9.38 2.60 7.42
CA VAL A 182 9.27 2.85 8.87
C VAL A 182 7.99 2.23 9.43
N LEU A 183 6.84 2.51 8.82
CA LEU A 183 5.53 2.14 9.36
C LEU A 183 5.15 0.67 9.16
N LEU A 184 5.52 0.07 8.04
CA LEU A 184 5.10 -1.27 7.63
C LEU A 184 6.12 -2.35 7.97
N SER A 185 7.39 -2.00 8.20
CA SER A 185 8.42 -2.97 8.60
C SER A 185 8.03 -3.87 9.78
N PRO A 186 7.30 -3.43 10.81
CA PRO A 186 6.93 -4.31 11.92
C PRO A 186 5.97 -5.45 11.55
N PHE A 187 5.37 -5.41 10.36
CA PHE A 187 4.38 -6.39 9.90
C PHE A 187 4.91 -7.34 8.81
N VAL A 188 6.19 -7.20 8.42
CA VAL A 188 6.80 -7.98 7.34
C VAL A 188 8.01 -8.79 7.79
N HIS A 189 8.37 -9.83 7.04
CA HIS A 189 9.60 -10.57 7.29
C HIS A 189 10.83 -9.67 7.06
N GLN A 190 10.83 -8.92 5.96
CA GLN A 190 11.89 -7.99 5.59
C GLN A 190 11.33 -6.84 4.75
N TYR A 191 11.85 -5.64 4.97
CA TYR A 191 11.54 -4.46 4.18
C TYR A 191 12.84 -3.86 3.61
N THR A 192 12.94 -3.74 2.30
CA THR A 192 14.07 -3.10 1.62
C THR A 192 13.61 -1.77 1.01
N ILE A 193 14.05 -0.68 1.63
CA ILE A 193 13.74 0.69 1.21
C ILE A 193 14.77 1.13 0.17
N THR A 194 14.31 1.50 -1.03
CA THR A 194 15.21 1.90 -2.13
C THR A 194 14.86 3.26 -2.71
N ASP A 195 15.90 4.01 -3.07
CA ASP A 195 15.83 5.28 -3.79
C ASP A 195 17.19 5.61 -4.43
N ILE A 196 17.36 6.77 -5.05
CA ILE A 196 18.66 7.25 -5.52
C ILE A 196 19.64 7.43 -4.35
N GLU A 197 20.94 7.33 -4.63
CA GLU A 197 22.02 7.40 -3.63
C GLU A 197 21.90 8.62 -2.70
N ASP A 198 21.52 9.78 -3.26
CA ASP A 198 21.38 11.04 -2.52
C ASP A 198 20.32 11.00 -1.40
N LEU A 199 19.30 10.14 -1.51
CA LEU A 199 18.24 10.01 -0.50
C LEU A 199 18.53 8.94 0.56
N VAL A 200 19.44 8.01 0.28
CA VAL A 200 19.80 6.93 1.23
C VAL A 200 20.22 7.47 2.62
N PRO A 201 21.01 8.56 2.75
CA PRO A 201 21.30 9.14 4.06
C PRO A 201 20.06 9.65 4.81
N LEU A 202 19.10 10.26 4.10
CA LEU A 202 17.85 10.74 4.69
C LEU A 202 16.98 9.56 5.16
N ILE A 203 16.85 8.54 4.33
CA ILE A 203 16.12 7.30 4.66
C ILE A 203 16.72 6.65 5.90
N ARG A 204 18.04 6.48 5.96
CA ARG A 204 18.73 5.90 7.14
C ARG A 204 18.50 6.71 8.40
N LYS A 205 18.49 8.04 8.30
CA LYS A 205 18.18 8.94 9.42
C LYS A 205 16.75 8.70 9.94
N ASN A 206 15.77 8.57 9.05
CA ASN A 206 14.37 8.30 9.40
C ASN A 206 14.18 6.91 10.01
N VAL A 207 14.79 5.88 9.43
CA VAL A 207 14.77 4.51 9.98
C VAL A 207 15.38 4.47 11.37
N THR A 208 16.56 5.07 11.56
CA THR A 208 17.24 5.11 12.87
C THR A 208 16.45 5.89 13.92
N ARG A 209 15.74 6.94 13.51
CA ARG A 209 14.93 7.74 14.44
C ARG A 209 13.76 6.95 15.01
N ASN A 210 13.16 6.08 14.20
CA ASN A 210 11.90 5.44 14.54
C ASN A 210 12.06 3.99 15.01
N LEU A 211 13.14 3.27 14.68
CA LEU A 211 13.31 1.87 15.09
C LEU A 211 14.07 1.66 16.42
N PRO A 212 13.64 0.70 17.27
CA PRO A 212 12.41 -0.08 17.13
C PRO A 212 11.19 0.77 17.55
N ILE A 213 10.23 0.90 16.63
CA ILE A 213 8.95 1.58 16.93
C ILE A 213 8.30 0.76 18.04
N PRO A 214 7.88 1.36 19.16
CA PRO A 214 7.13 0.66 20.19
C PRO A 214 5.69 0.42 19.70
N LEU A 215 5.51 -0.44 18.69
CA LEU A 215 4.19 -1.03 18.45
C LEU A 215 4.01 -2.08 19.53
N THR A 216 3.18 -1.74 20.51
CA THR A 216 2.64 -2.58 21.58
C THR A 216 2.52 -4.05 21.17
N SER A 217 3.56 -4.84 21.42
CA SER A 217 3.49 -6.30 21.40
C SER A 217 2.85 -6.74 22.72
N PRO A 218 2.00 -7.79 22.74
CA PRO A 218 1.70 -8.48 23.99
C PRO A 218 3.01 -8.90 24.65
N PRO A 219 3.13 -8.87 25.99
CA PRO A 219 4.38 -9.26 26.65
C PRO A 219 4.71 -10.71 26.27
N GLU A 220 5.85 -10.91 25.59
CA GLU A 220 6.37 -12.26 25.34
C GLU A 220 6.56 -13.00 26.69
N PRO A 221 6.32 -14.32 26.73
CA PRO A 221 6.65 -15.12 27.89
C PRO A 221 8.14 -14.99 28.22
N LYS A 222 8.46 -14.83 29.51
CA LYS A 222 9.78 -14.46 30.09
C LYS A 222 10.95 -15.45 29.85
N HIS A 223 10.88 -16.30 28.84
CA HIS A 223 11.85 -17.36 28.59
C HIS A 223 12.40 -17.43 27.15
N SER A 224 12.10 -16.47 26.27
CA SER A 224 12.81 -16.33 25.00
C SER A 224 14.20 -15.72 25.23
N PRO A 225 15.28 -16.31 24.68
CA PRO A 225 16.59 -15.67 24.69
C PRO A 225 16.49 -14.33 23.92
N PRO A 226 17.26 -13.30 24.32
CA PRO A 226 17.25 -12.03 23.61
C PRO A 226 17.78 -12.26 22.19
N LYS A 227 16.87 -12.36 21.21
CA LYS A 227 17.25 -12.22 19.81
C LYS A 227 17.72 -10.78 19.68
N SER A 228 19.01 -10.57 19.45
CA SER A 228 19.50 -9.28 18.94
C SER A 228 18.72 -9.00 17.66
N PRO A 229 17.81 -8.00 17.62
CA PRO A 229 17.04 -7.77 16.42
C PRO A 229 18.01 -7.16 15.42
N ILE A 230 18.47 -7.97 14.46
CA ILE A 230 18.87 -7.39 13.19
C ILE A 230 17.60 -6.65 12.73
N PRO A 231 17.64 -5.32 12.49
CA PRO A 231 16.48 -4.63 11.98
C PRO A 231 16.05 -5.36 10.72
N ASN A 232 14.79 -5.76 10.61
CA ASN A 232 14.24 -6.34 9.40
C ASN A 232 14.08 -5.30 8.27
N VAL A 233 14.83 -4.20 8.35
CA VAL A 233 14.81 -3.08 7.43
C VAL A 233 16.20 -2.92 6.83
N VAL A 234 16.27 -2.99 5.51
CA VAL A 234 17.45 -2.74 4.70
C VAL A 234 17.25 -1.43 3.95
N THR A 235 18.30 -0.62 3.85
CA THR A 235 18.29 0.63 3.05
C THR A 235 19.38 0.53 2.01
N MET A 236 19.03 0.73 0.73
CA MET A 236 20.00 0.66 -0.36
C MET A 236 19.67 1.64 -1.48
N ALA A 237 20.70 2.02 -2.24
CA ALA A 237 20.50 2.79 -3.45
C ALA A 237 20.01 1.87 -4.58
N LEU A 238 19.04 2.35 -5.36
CA LEU A 238 18.57 1.75 -6.59
C LEU A 238 18.15 2.87 -7.54
N ASP A 239 19.03 3.22 -8.46
CA ASP A 239 18.77 4.18 -9.52
C ASP A 239 18.21 3.45 -10.76
N TRP A 240 16.96 3.75 -11.11
CA TRP A 240 16.26 3.13 -12.24
C TRP A 240 16.96 3.41 -13.57
N ILE A 241 17.49 4.62 -13.77
CA ILE A 241 18.19 5.02 -14.98
C ILE A 241 19.51 4.26 -15.07
N GLN A 242 20.22 4.11 -13.95
CA GLN A 242 21.44 3.32 -13.88
C GLN A 242 21.15 1.85 -14.23
N LEU A 243 20.12 1.24 -13.65
CA LEU A 243 19.73 -0.14 -13.93
C LEU A 243 19.33 -0.35 -15.39
N HIS A 244 18.53 0.57 -15.93
CA HIS A 244 18.04 0.52 -17.32
C HIS A 244 19.19 0.53 -18.32
N ASN A 245 20.17 1.42 -18.12
CA ASN A 245 21.33 1.57 -18.99
C ASN A 245 22.45 0.53 -18.71
N ALA A 246 22.39 -0.18 -17.59
CA ALA A 246 23.40 -1.16 -17.24
C ALA A 246 23.36 -2.40 -18.14
N PRO A 247 24.54 -2.96 -18.52
CA PRO A 247 24.61 -4.26 -19.19
C PRO A 247 24.12 -5.36 -18.25
N ALA A 248 23.59 -6.45 -18.83
CA ALA A 248 22.98 -7.56 -18.09
C ALA A 248 23.88 -8.14 -16.98
N SER A 249 25.20 -8.15 -17.18
CA SER A 249 26.17 -8.65 -16.20
C SER A 249 26.30 -7.79 -14.94
N LEU A 250 25.91 -6.51 -14.99
CA LEU A 250 26.00 -5.59 -13.86
C LEU A 250 24.68 -5.44 -13.10
N ARG A 251 23.53 -5.70 -13.75
CA ARG A 251 22.21 -5.54 -13.14
C ARG A 251 22.03 -6.27 -11.80
N PRO A 252 22.51 -7.52 -11.60
CA PRO A 252 22.37 -8.22 -10.32
C PRO A 252 23.09 -7.54 -9.14
N ARG A 253 24.02 -6.62 -9.41
CA ARG A 253 24.76 -5.88 -8.37
C ARG A 253 24.08 -4.55 -8.00
N LEU A 254 23.09 -4.13 -8.76
CA LEU A 254 22.39 -2.85 -8.61
C LEU A 254 21.03 -3.01 -7.90
N VAL A 255 20.63 -4.25 -7.60
CA VAL A 255 19.31 -4.58 -7.06
C VAL A 255 19.42 -5.38 -5.76
N PRO A 256 18.36 -5.45 -4.94
CA PRO A 256 18.29 -6.37 -3.82
C PRO A 256 18.60 -7.81 -4.27
N SER A 257 19.37 -8.54 -3.45
CA SER A 257 19.77 -9.91 -3.78
C SER A 257 18.62 -10.91 -3.63
N ASP A 258 17.77 -10.68 -2.62
CA ASP A 258 16.63 -11.54 -2.33
C ASP A 258 15.40 -11.07 -3.12
N PRO A 259 14.66 -11.99 -3.77
CA PRO A 259 13.49 -11.63 -4.56
C PRO A 259 12.37 -11.08 -3.66
N ALA A 260 11.66 -10.08 -4.17
CA ALA A 260 10.51 -9.50 -3.49
C ALA A 260 9.27 -10.41 -3.62
N ASP A 261 8.51 -10.54 -2.53
CA ASP A 261 7.13 -11.03 -2.61
C ASP A 261 6.18 -9.89 -2.98
N ILE A 262 6.48 -8.68 -2.52
CA ILE A 262 5.75 -7.45 -2.84
C ILE A 262 6.75 -6.37 -3.30
N LEU A 263 6.50 -5.78 -4.46
CA LEU A 263 7.19 -4.58 -4.94
C LEU A 263 6.23 -3.39 -4.83
N LEU A 264 6.54 -2.42 -3.98
CA LEU A 264 5.75 -1.20 -3.80
C LEU A 264 6.31 -0.06 -4.65
N VAL A 265 5.41 0.64 -5.33
CA VAL A 265 5.70 1.83 -6.14
C VAL A 265 4.65 2.89 -5.79
N VAL A 266 4.97 3.80 -4.88
CA VAL A 266 4.00 4.75 -4.30
C VAL A 266 4.39 6.19 -4.66
N ASP A 267 3.51 6.89 -5.37
CA ASP A 267 3.66 8.26 -5.92
C ASP A 267 4.92 8.50 -6.76
N CYS A 268 5.35 7.46 -7.49
CA CYS A 268 6.53 7.51 -8.35
C CYS A 268 6.26 8.00 -9.79
N ILE A 269 4.99 8.19 -10.17
CA ILE A 269 4.56 8.50 -11.54
C ILE A 269 4.30 10.00 -11.65
N TYR A 270 5.34 10.78 -11.98
CA TYR A 270 5.25 12.24 -12.05
C TYR A 270 5.98 12.86 -13.25
N HIS A 271 6.89 12.14 -13.90
CA HIS A 271 7.67 12.66 -15.02
C HIS A 271 7.85 11.60 -16.12
N PRO A 272 7.35 11.82 -17.35
CA PRO A 272 7.39 10.86 -18.45
C PRO A 272 8.76 10.25 -18.74
N SER A 273 9.83 11.06 -18.65
CA SER A 273 11.19 10.57 -18.95
C SER A 273 11.70 9.47 -18.01
N LEU A 274 11.06 9.24 -16.86
CA LEU A 274 11.42 8.19 -15.91
C LEU A 274 10.67 6.87 -16.18
N LEU A 275 9.54 6.91 -16.90
CA LEU A 275 8.67 5.75 -17.08
C LEU A 275 9.39 4.56 -17.73
N PRO A 276 10.20 4.72 -18.80
CA PRO A 276 10.90 3.57 -19.40
C PRO A 276 11.87 2.88 -18.43
N ALA A 277 12.57 3.66 -17.61
CA ALA A 277 13.54 3.17 -16.64
C ALA A 277 12.84 2.50 -15.45
N MET A 278 11.77 3.11 -14.94
CA MET A 278 10.92 2.57 -13.88
C MET A 278 10.28 1.25 -14.31
N LEU A 279 9.66 1.18 -15.48
CA LEU A 279 9.05 -0.04 -16.01
C LEU A 279 10.09 -1.15 -16.24
N THR A 280 11.31 -0.80 -16.66
CA THR A 280 12.42 -1.77 -16.75
C THR A 280 12.80 -2.32 -15.38
N THR A 281 12.79 -1.47 -14.36
CA THR A 281 13.09 -1.86 -12.98
C THR A 281 12.01 -2.78 -12.42
N ILE A 282 10.74 -2.40 -12.56
CA ILE A 282 9.58 -3.22 -12.19
C ILE A 282 9.68 -4.59 -12.87
N ASP A 283 9.90 -4.60 -14.19
CA ASP A 283 9.98 -5.82 -14.98
C ASP A 283 11.13 -6.75 -14.57
N TYR A 284 12.29 -6.18 -14.23
CA TYR A 284 13.47 -6.91 -13.81
C TYR A 284 13.36 -7.49 -12.39
N LEU A 285 12.71 -6.77 -11.47
CA LEU A 285 12.54 -7.21 -10.08
C LEU A 285 11.37 -8.17 -9.88
N ALA A 286 10.37 -8.13 -10.76
CA ALA A 286 9.21 -8.99 -10.66
C ALA A 286 9.53 -10.43 -11.08
N VAL A 287 9.52 -11.33 -10.11
CA VAL A 287 9.63 -12.77 -10.34
C VAL A 287 8.27 -13.29 -10.83
N PRO A 288 8.21 -13.95 -12.01
CA PRO A 288 6.97 -14.53 -12.51
C PRO A 288 6.29 -15.45 -11.49
N ASP A 289 4.96 -15.40 -11.44
CA ASP A 289 4.07 -16.17 -10.56
C ASP A 289 4.32 -15.97 -9.05
N LYS A 290 5.13 -14.97 -8.68
CA LYS A 290 5.51 -14.70 -7.28
C LYS A 290 5.28 -13.24 -6.89
N THR A 291 5.99 -12.31 -7.53
CA THR A 291 6.05 -10.93 -7.06
C THR A 291 4.76 -10.20 -7.42
N ALA A 292 4.05 -9.70 -6.40
CA ALA A 292 2.97 -8.74 -6.57
C ALA A 292 3.57 -7.34 -6.70
N VAL A 293 3.28 -6.62 -7.78
CA VAL A 293 3.67 -5.22 -7.95
C VAL A 293 2.47 -4.36 -7.60
N VAL A 294 2.55 -3.59 -6.52
CA VAL A 294 1.49 -2.65 -6.10
C VAL A 294 1.92 -1.24 -6.44
N VAL A 295 1.12 -0.57 -7.25
CA VAL A 295 1.33 0.80 -7.69
C VAL A 295 0.23 1.67 -7.10
N VAL A 296 0.62 2.73 -6.41
CA VAL A 296 -0.30 3.75 -5.86
C VAL A 296 0.13 5.10 -6.40
N VAL A 297 -0.79 5.88 -6.96
CA VAL A 297 -0.47 7.19 -7.54
C VAL A 297 -1.53 8.22 -7.23
N GLU A 298 -1.11 9.46 -6.99
CA GLU A 298 -2.00 10.62 -7.02
C GLU A 298 -2.22 11.07 -8.49
N LEU A 299 -3.48 11.08 -8.94
CA LEU A 299 -3.86 11.44 -10.31
C LEU A 299 -3.60 12.93 -10.56
N ARG A 300 -2.51 13.24 -11.27
CA ARG A 300 -2.08 14.62 -11.58
C ARG A 300 -2.14 14.95 -13.07
N ALA A 301 -1.81 14.00 -13.93
CA ALA A 301 -1.63 14.25 -15.37
C ALA A 301 -2.03 13.01 -16.20
N GLU A 302 -3.12 13.13 -16.96
CA GLU A 302 -3.73 12.02 -17.71
C GLU A 302 -2.77 11.35 -18.69
N ASP A 303 -1.96 12.16 -19.39
CA ASP A 303 -0.97 11.71 -20.37
C ASP A 303 0.12 10.85 -19.73
N VAL A 304 0.63 11.25 -18.56
CA VAL A 304 1.66 10.50 -17.84
C VAL A 304 1.12 9.16 -17.33
N ILE A 305 -0.11 9.14 -16.81
CA ILE A 305 -0.76 7.90 -16.36
C ILE A 305 -1.01 6.95 -17.54
N ARG A 306 -1.49 7.48 -18.67
CA ARG A 306 -1.72 6.71 -19.90
C ARG A 306 -0.42 6.09 -20.41
N GLU A 307 0.65 6.88 -20.50
CA GLU A 307 1.95 6.40 -20.96
C GLU A 307 2.52 5.32 -20.04
N PHE A 308 2.33 5.46 -18.72
CA PHE A 308 2.73 4.43 -17.76
C PHE A 308 1.96 3.13 -17.96
N LEU A 309 0.62 3.18 -17.98
CA LEU A 309 -0.22 1.99 -18.12
C LEU A 309 0.01 1.29 -19.45
N GLN A 310 0.05 2.04 -20.56
CA GLN A 310 0.36 1.49 -21.87
C GLN A 310 1.74 0.84 -21.86
N GLY A 311 2.74 1.53 -21.31
CA GLY A 311 4.09 0.99 -21.19
C GLY A 311 4.16 -0.28 -20.35
N TRP A 312 3.34 -0.41 -19.28
CA TRP A 312 3.28 -1.60 -18.45
C TRP A 312 2.57 -2.76 -19.16
N LEU A 313 1.43 -2.51 -19.81
CA LEU A 313 0.72 -3.49 -20.63
C LEU A 313 1.60 -4.02 -21.78
N ASP A 314 2.36 -3.13 -22.42
CA ASP A 314 3.25 -3.48 -23.52
C ASP A 314 4.51 -4.23 -23.07
N LYS A 315 4.78 -4.35 -21.76
CA LYS A 315 5.91 -5.15 -21.24
C LYS A 315 5.65 -6.65 -21.40
N SER A 316 5.70 -7.15 -22.63
CA SER A 316 5.96 -8.57 -22.83
C SER A 316 7.47 -8.82 -22.77
N SER A 317 7.87 -9.83 -22.00
CA SER A 317 9.25 -10.31 -22.00
C SER A 317 9.25 -11.81 -22.23
N SER A 318 10.40 -12.38 -22.62
CA SER A 318 10.56 -13.84 -22.67
C SER A 318 10.33 -14.54 -21.32
N GLN A 319 10.15 -13.77 -20.23
CA GLN A 319 9.90 -14.29 -18.90
C GLN A 319 8.42 -14.33 -18.51
N GLY A 320 7.52 -13.69 -19.26
CA GLY A 320 6.10 -13.66 -18.92
C GLY A 320 5.32 -12.48 -19.48
N GLU A 321 4.01 -12.56 -19.32
CA GLU A 321 3.03 -11.52 -19.64
C GLU A 321 2.47 -10.90 -18.36
N TRP A 322 2.13 -9.61 -18.42
CA TRP A 322 1.54 -8.92 -17.27
C TRP A 322 0.03 -9.08 -17.22
N GLU A 323 -0.47 -9.42 -16.05
CA GLU A 323 -1.86 -9.30 -15.66
C GLU A 323 -1.96 -8.15 -14.66
N ILE A 324 -2.73 -7.10 -14.97
CA ILE A 324 -2.85 -5.88 -14.17
C ILE A 324 -4.31 -5.69 -13.77
N TRP A 325 -4.55 -5.34 -12.51
CA TRP A 325 -5.86 -5.10 -11.92
C TRP A 325 -5.95 -3.70 -11.32
N SER A 326 -7.06 -3.00 -11.58
CA SER A 326 -7.42 -1.74 -10.94
C SER A 326 -8.19 -1.99 -9.65
N VAL A 327 -7.78 -1.34 -8.57
CA VAL A 327 -8.31 -1.51 -7.20
C VAL A 327 -8.90 -0.19 -6.71
N GLY A 328 -10.05 0.20 -7.28
CA GLY A 328 -10.60 1.55 -7.17
C GLY A 328 -11.15 1.99 -5.79
N GLU A 329 -11.30 1.07 -4.84
CA GLU A 329 -11.92 1.33 -3.52
C GLU A 329 -10.93 1.30 -2.35
N LEU A 330 -9.63 1.09 -2.61
CA LEU A 330 -8.65 1.00 -1.52
C LEU A 330 -8.37 2.36 -0.87
N LEU A 331 -8.26 3.43 -1.67
CA LEU A 331 -7.92 4.77 -1.17
C LEU A 331 -8.98 5.79 -1.54
N GLU A 332 -9.36 6.60 -0.55
CA GLU A 332 -10.19 7.78 -0.77
C GLU A 332 -9.36 8.93 -1.34
N GLY A 333 -9.95 9.72 -2.23
CA GLY A 333 -9.31 10.89 -2.84
C GLY A 333 -8.91 10.67 -4.31
N PRO A 334 -7.97 11.48 -4.83
CA PRO A 334 -7.57 11.47 -6.23
C PRO A 334 -6.52 10.39 -6.50
N TYR A 335 -6.70 9.18 -5.97
CA TYR A 335 -5.73 8.10 -6.12
C TYR A 335 -6.21 7.04 -7.09
N ALA A 336 -5.25 6.42 -7.77
CA ALA A 336 -5.43 5.12 -8.40
C ALA A 336 -4.51 4.10 -7.73
N VAL A 337 -5.00 2.87 -7.61
CA VAL A 337 -4.24 1.73 -7.11
C VAL A 337 -4.34 0.63 -8.14
N TRP A 338 -3.18 0.13 -8.57
CA TRP A 338 -3.10 -1.05 -9.42
C TRP A 338 -2.26 -2.12 -8.77
N VAL A 339 -2.59 -3.37 -9.06
CA VAL A 339 -1.74 -4.51 -8.71
C VAL A 339 -1.50 -5.35 -9.95
N GLY A 340 -0.25 -5.76 -10.16
CA GLY A 340 0.13 -6.58 -11.30
C GLY A 340 0.97 -7.79 -10.91
N TRP A 341 0.80 -8.87 -11.68
CA TRP A 341 1.66 -10.06 -11.65
C TRP A 341 2.15 -10.37 -13.05
N LYS A 342 3.39 -10.85 -13.13
CA LYS A 342 3.91 -11.46 -14.35
C LYS A 342 3.58 -12.95 -14.31
N THR A 343 2.91 -13.46 -15.33
CA THR A 343 2.61 -14.89 -15.48
C THR A 343 3.70 -15.54 -16.32
N ALA A 344 4.29 -16.65 -15.87
CA ALA A 344 5.32 -17.31 -16.65
C ALA A 344 4.75 -17.92 -17.95
N LEU A 345 5.42 -17.69 -19.08
CA LEU A 345 5.08 -18.35 -20.35
C LEU A 345 5.20 -19.87 -20.21
N SER A 346 4.26 -20.61 -20.82
CA SER A 346 4.31 -22.07 -20.84
C SER A 346 5.57 -22.59 -21.55
N GLN A 347 5.96 -23.84 -21.32
CA GLN A 347 7.14 -24.42 -22.01
C GLN A 347 7.01 -24.42 -23.54
N SER A 348 5.80 -24.46 -24.08
CA SER A 348 5.51 -24.40 -25.52
C SER A 348 5.70 -23.00 -26.12
N GLU A 349 5.44 -21.94 -25.34
CA GLU A 349 5.54 -20.55 -25.80
C GLU A 349 6.97 -20.02 -25.75
N ARG A 350 7.83 -20.61 -24.91
CA ARG A 350 9.25 -20.25 -24.81
C ARG A 350 10.14 -20.75 -25.96
N GLN A 351 9.62 -21.61 -26.83
CA GLN A 351 10.36 -22.23 -27.95
C GLN A 351 10.00 -21.67 -29.34
N GLN A 352 9.04 -20.74 -29.40
CA GLN A 352 8.72 -19.95 -30.59
C GLN A 352 9.40 -18.58 -30.47
#